data_AF-A0AAQ3MQP0-F1
#
_entry.id   AF-A0AAQ3MQP0-F1
#
_cell.length_a   1.000
_cell.length_b   1.000
_cell.length_c   1.000
_cell.angle_alpha   90.00
_cell.angle_beta   90.00
_cell.angle_gamma   90.00
#
_symmetry.space_group_name_H-M   'P 1'
#
loop_
_entity.id
_entity.type
_entity.pdbx_description
1 polymer ?
#
loop_
_entity_poly.entity_id
_entity_poly.type
_entity_poly.pdbx_seq_one_letter_code
_entity_poly.pdbx_strand_id
1 'polypeptide(L)'
;IKKGGNVSLPEIHLYGGKVSPKLLSPPSNNTPRRYLTFFSGGLHGPIRPSLLHHWKNHDADICVYEYLPKDLDYYSFMLNSKFCLCPSGHEVATPRIVEAIYAECVPVILSKYYVLPFSDVL
;
A
#
# COMPACT_ATOMS: atom_id res chain seq x y z
N ILE A 1 -0.45 16.27 28.44
CA ILE A 1 0.39 16.22 27.22
C ILE A 1 -0.46 15.63 26.10
N LYS A 2 -0.97 16.44 25.15
CA LYS A 2 -1.69 15.93 23.98
C LYS A 2 -0.67 15.17 23.11
N LYS A 3 -0.80 13.84 22.99
CA LYS A 3 -0.09 13.08 21.95
C LYS A 3 -0.74 13.45 20.61
N GLY A 4 -0.23 14.50 19.97
CA GLY A 4 -0.61 14.88 18.62
C GLY A 4 -0.04 13.88 17.63
N GLY A 5 -0.67 12.72 17.53
CA GLY A 5 -0.44 11.79 16.44
C GLY A 5 -1.05 12.36 15.16
N ASN A 6 -0.32 12.24 14.06
CA ASN A 6 -0.80 12.64 12.75
C ASN A 6 -1.89 11.64 12.33
N VAL A 7 -3.16 12.08 12.37
CA VAL A 7 -4.33 11.25 12.05
C VAL A 7 -4.57 11.29 10.54
N SER A 8 -4.54 10.13 9.89
CA SER A 8 -4.91 9.98 8.49
C SER A 8 -6.41 9.75 8.36
N LEU A 9 -7.09 10.57 7.57
CA LEU A 9 -8.42 10.20 7.07
C LEU A 9 -8.28 8.98 6.13
N PRO A 10 -9.21 8.03 6.15
CA PRO A 10 -9.21 6.91 5.21
C PRO A 10 -9.58 7.41 3.81
N GLU A 11 -8.59 7.93 3.10
CA GLU A 11 -8.74 8.39 1.72
C GLU A 11 -8.51 7.21 0.75
N ILE A 12 -9.17 7.25 -0.41
CA ILE A 12 -8.90 6.35 -1.54
C ILE A 12 -8.61 7.19 -2.78
N HIS A 13 -7.57 6.84 -3.53
CA HIS A 13 -7.24 7.58 -4.75
C HIS A 13 -8.21 7.18 -5.86
N LEU A 14 -9.23 8.00 -6.07
CA LEU A 14 -10.21 7.81 -7.14
C LEU A 14 -9.74 8.53 -8.41
N TYR A 15 -9.02 7.83 -9.31
CA TYR A 15 -8.83 8.35 -10.67
C TYR A 15 -10.21 8.44 -11.36
N GLY A 16 -10.70 9.66 -11.56
CA GLY A 16 -12.02 9.92 -12.16
C GLY A 16 -13.23 9.69 -11.24
N GLY A 17 -13.05 9.66 -9.91
CA GLY A 17 -14.15 9.56 -8.94
C GLY A 17 -14.75 8.17 -8.77
N LYS A 18 -14.14 7.11 -9.33
CA LYS A 18 -14.60 5.71 -9.20
C LYS A 18 -13.48 4.81 -8.65
N VAL A 19 -13.86 3.88 -7.78
CA VAL A 19 -12.97 2.81 -7.29
C VAL A 19 -12.72 1.83 -8.44
N SER A 20 -11.51 1.28 -8.54
CA SER A 20 -11.21 0.25 -9.54
C SER A 20 -12.20 -0.91 -9.46
N PRO A 21 -12.83 -1.33 -10.57
CA PRO A 21 -13.78 -2.45 -10.55
C PRO A 21 -13.20 -3.75 -9.96
N LYS A 22 -11.87 -3.95 -10.08
CA LYS A 22 -11.17 -5.10 -9.50
C LYS A 22 -11.19 -5.13 -7.97
N LEU A 23 -11.29 -3.97 -7.33
CA LEU A 23 -11.42 -3.85 -5.88
C LEU A 23 -12.87 -4.04 -5.39
N LEU A 24 -13.85 -3.86 -6.28
CA LEU A 24 -15.27 -4.08 -5.98
C LEU A 24 -15.65 -5.57 -6.06
N SER A 25 -14.93 -6.31 -6.90
CA SER A 25 -15.11 -7.75 -7.09
C SER A 25 -13.75 -8.47 -6.99
N PRO A 26 -13.16 -8.56 -5.79
CA PRO A 26 -11.90 -9.25 -5.61
C PRO A 26 -12.03 -10.75 -5.95
N PRO A 27 -10.90 -11.43 -6.28
CA PRO A 27 -10.87 -12.87 -6.49
C PRO A 27 -11.38 -13.63 -5.26
N SER A 28 -11.80 -14.88 -5.44
CA SER A 28 -12.20 -15.76 -4.34
C SER A 28 -11.09 -15.87 -3.27
N ASN A 29 -11.47 -15.98 -2.01
CA ASN A 29 -10.57 -16.11 -0.85
C ASN A 29 -9.57 -17.29 -0.96
N ASN A 30 -9.91 -18.32 -1.74
CA ASN A 30 -9.06 -19.49 -1.98
C ASN A 30 -8.07 -19.30 -3.15
N THR A 31 -8.08 -18.14 -3.80
CA THR A 31 -7.15 -17.86 -4.89
C THR A 31 -5.74 -17.70 -4.32
N PRO A 32 -4.75 -18.49 -4.75
CA PRO A 32 -3.39 -18.37 -4.23
C PRO A 32 -2.78 -17.02 -4.64
N ARG A 33 -2.26 -16.30 -3.65
CA ARG A 33 -1.52 -15.05 -3.85
C ARG A 33 -0.06 -15.38 -4.16
N ARG A 34 0.37 -15.06 -5.38
CA ARG A 34 1.70 -15.38 -5.92
C ARG A 34 2.82 -14.64 -5.19
N TYR A 35 2.63 -13.34 -4.96
CA TYR A 35 3.69 -12.48 -4.44
C TYR A 35 3.64 -12.41 -2.91
N LEU A 36 4.81 -12.36 -2.29
CA LEU A 36 4.91 -12.12 -0.86
C LEU A 36 4.48 -10.69 -0.56
N THR A 37 5.08 -9.71 -1.23
CA THR A 37 4.80 -8.30 -0.96
C THR A 37 4.81 -7.44 -2.20
N PHE A 38 4.04 -6.34 -2.16
CA PHE A 38 4.02 -5.34 -3.21
C PHE A 38 4.14 -3.90 -2.68
N PHE A 39 4.86 -3.07 -3.45
CA PHE A 39 4.90 -1.62 -3.33
C PHE A 39 5.12 -0.98 -4.71
N SER A 40 4.40 0.10 -4.99
CA SER A 40 4.77 1.03 -6.06
C SER A 40 4.59 2.48 -5.59
N GLY A 41 5.62 3.30 -5.74
CA GLY A 41 5.55 4.73 -5.46
C GLY A 41 6.90 5.45 -5.50
N GLY A 42 6.86 6.70 -5.94
CA GLY A 42 8.05 7.53 -6.09
C GLY A 42 8.72 7.89 -4.76
N LEU A 43 9.91 8.49 -4.88
CA LEU A 43 10.80 8.93 -3.79
C LEU A 43 10.20 10.09 -2.99
N HIS A 44 9.27 9.77 -2.09
CA HIS A 44 8.66 10.71 -1.16
C HIS A 44 8.87 10.28 0.31
N GLY A 45 9.34 11.20 1.14
CA GLY A 45 9.61 10.94 2.56
C GLY A 45 10.91 10.17 2.80
N PRO A 46 11.33 10.04 4.07
CA PRO A 46 12.65 9.53 4.42
C PRO A 46 12.80 8.01 4.29
N ILE A 47 11.68 7.25 4.32
CA ILE A 47 11.71 5.77 4.34
C ILE A 47 11.76 5.17 2.92
N ARG A 48 11.10 5.81 1.94
CA ARG A 48 11.00 5.28 0.58
C ARG A 48 12.35 5.11 -0.13
N PRO A 49 13.35 6.02 0.02
CA PRO A 49 14.68 5.81 -0.55
C PRO A 49 15.34 4.54 -0.05
N SER A 50 15.31 4.27 1.26
CA SER A 50 15.88 3.04 1.84
C SER A 50 15.11 1.80 1.36
N LEU A 51 13.78 1.86 1.33
CA LEU A 51 12.95 0.74 0.84
C LEU A 51 13.32 0.39 -0.61
N LEU A 52 13.37 1.39 -1.49
CA LEU A 52 13.69 1.21 -2.91
C LEU A 52 15.13 0.75 -3.09
N HIS A 53 16.09 1.29 -2.33
CA HIS A 53 17.48 0.87 -2.41
C HIS A 53 17.66 -0.61 -2.06
N HIS A 54 16.96 -1.11 -1.05
CA HIS A 54 17.13 -2.50 -0.59
C HIS A 54 16.33 -3.51 -1.41
N TRP A 55 15.12 -3.18 -1.85
CA TRP A 55 14.17 -4.19 -2.35
C TRP A 55 13.79 -4.04 -3.83
N LYS A 56 14.05 -2.90 -4.46
CA LYS A 56 13.73 -2.73 -5.89
C LYS A 56 14.55 -3.74 -6.70
N ASN A 57 13.85 -4.57 -7.47
CA ASN A 57 14.43 -5.60 -8.35
C ASN A 57 15.32 -6.64 -7.63
N HIS A 58 15.09 -6.89 -6.33
CA HIS A 58 15.95 -7.78 -5.55
C HIS A 58 15.45 -9.23 -5.49
N ASP A 59 14.13 -9.46 -5.54
CA ASP A 59 13.52 -10.79 -5.39
C ASP A 59 12.22 -10.89 -6.21
N ALA A 60 11.95 -12.07 -6.78
CA ALA A 60 10.78 -12.30 -7.63
C ALA A 60 9.45 -12.27 -6.86
N ASP A 61 9.47 -12.58 -5.57
CA ASP A 61 8.29 -12.57 -4.69
C ASP A 61 8.11 -11.21 -3.99
N ILE A 62 9.09 -10.30 -4.10
CA ILE A 62 9.09 -8.96 -3.49
C ILE A 62 9.01 -7.91 -4.59
N CYS A 63 7.79 -7.54 -4.93
CA CYS A 63 7.48 -6.63 -6.02
C CYS A 63 7.56 -5.17 -5.55
N VAL A 64 8.75 -4.57 -5.61
CA VAL A 64 8.99 -3.16 -5.22
C VAL A 64 9.37 -2.32 -6.44
N TYR A 65 8.52 -1.35 -6.76
CA TYR A 65 8.68 -0.43 -7.89
C TYR A 65 8.71 1.03 -7.42
N GLU A 66 9.55 1.84 -8.07
CA GLU A 66 9.51 3.30 -7.89
C GLU A 66 8.39 3.91 -8.74
N TYR A 67 8.33 3.48 -10.00
CA TYR A 67 7.23 3.74 -10.92
C TYR A 67 6.85 2.41 -11.57
N LEU A 68 5.57 2.04 -11.47
CA LEU A 68 5.09 0.83 -12.12
C LEU A 68 5.14 1.02 -13.66
N PRO A 69 5.71 0.07 -14.42
CA PRO A 69 5.63 0.06 -15.87
C PRO A 69 4.18 0.21 -16.37
N LYS A 70 3.99 0.90 -17.49
CA LYS A 70 2.64 1.26 -18.01
C LYS A 70 1.79 0.06 -18.43
N ASP A 71 2.45 -1.03 -18.80
CA ASP A 71 1.85 -2.30 -19.21
C ASP A 71 1.43 -3.18 -18.00
N LEU A 72 1.80 -2.76 -16.79
CA LEU A 72 1.46 -3.46 -15.56
C LEU A 72 0.30 -2.76 -14.82
N ASP A 73 -0.51 -3.57 -14.15
CA ASP A 73 -1.69 -3.09 -13.42
C ASP A 73 -1.47 -3.13 -11.91
N TYR A 74 -1.53 -1.95 -11.29
CA TYR A 74 -1.27 -1.76 -9.85
C TYR A 74 -2.16 -2.63 -8.97
N TYR A 75 -3.47 -2.67 -9.25
CA TYR A 75 -4.43 -3.41 -8.41
C TYR A 75 -4.31 -4.92 -8.60
N SER A 76 -3.93 -5.40 -9.79
CA SER A 76 -3.59 -6.82 -10.01
C SER A 76 -2.44 -7.26 -9.11
N PHE A 77 -1.41 -6.43 -8.93
CA PHE A 77 -0.32 -6.74 -8.02
C PHE A 77 -0.78 -6.77 -6.56
N MET A 78 -1.61 -5.82 -6.13
CA MET A 78 -2.16 -5.82 -4.76
C MET A 78 -3.03 -7.07 -4.49
N LEU A 79 -3.94 -7.39 -5.41
CA LEU A 79 -4.82 -8.56 -5.30
C LEU A 79 -4.06 -9.90 -5.32
N ASN A 80 -2.86 -9.92 -5.89
CA ASN A 80 -2.01 -11.11 -5.97
C ASN A 80 -0.87 -11.12 -4.94
N SER A 81 -0.84 -10.15 -4.03
CA SER A 81 0.17 -10.04 -2.96
C SER A 81 -0.44 -10.36 -1.61
N LYS A 82 0.34 -11.01 -0.75
CA LYS A 82 -0.06 -11.28 0.64
C LYS A 82 0.03 -10.02 1.52
N PHE A 83 1.11 -9.26 1.33
CA PHE A 83 1.40 -8.04 2.09
C PHE A 83 1.54 -6.83 1.16
N CYS A 84 1.03 -5.67 1.58
CA CYS A 84 1.13 -4.43 0.83
C CYS A 84 1.88 -3.39 1.67
N LEU A 85 3.08 -3.03 1.24
CA LEU A 85 3.90 -2.08 2.01
C LEU A 85 3.30 -0.69 1.92
N CYS A 86 3.12 -0.07 3.08
CA CYS A 86 2.56 1.27 3.25
C CYS A 86 3.60 2.19 3.90
N PRO A 87 4.70 2.55 3.20
CA PRO A 87 5.68 3.48 3.72
C PRO A 87 5.15 4.90 3.76
N SER A 88 5.35 5.57 4.91
CA SER A 88 5.00 6.99 5.09
C SER A 88 5.71 7.85 4.05
N GLY A 89 4.96 8.76 3.42
CA GLY A 89 5.52 9.82 2.58
C GLY A 89 5.82 11.07 3.39
N HIS A 90 5.91 12.23 2.72
CA HIS A 90 5.85 13.53 3.39
C HIS A 90 4.46 13.85 3.95
N GLU A 91 3.43 13.23 3.38
CA GLU A 91 2.03 13.35 3.81
C GLU A 91 1.62 12.16 4.70
N VAL A 92 0.68 12.45 5.60
CA VAL A 92 0.24 11.59 6.71
C VAL A 92 -0.69 10.46 6.27
N ALA A 93 -1.55 10.74 5.29
CA ALA A 93 -2.49 9.77 4.76
C ALA A 93 -2.04 9.41 3.35
N THR A 94 -1.62 8.17 3.13
CA THR A 94 -1.57 7.64 1.78
C THR A 94 -2.78 6.74 1.59
N PRO A 95 -3.54 6.86 0.49
CA PRO A 95 -4.71 6.02 0.25
C PRO A 95 -4.39 4.52 0.21
N ARG A 96 -3.11 4.18 0.12
CA ARG A 96 -2.59 2.82 0.05
C ARG A 96 -3.06 1.90 1.17
N ILE A 97 -3.24 2.39 2.40
CA ILE A 97 -3.73 1.52 3.49
C ILE A 97 -5.16 1.06 3.19
N VAL A 98 -6.01 1.98 2.75
CA VAL A 98 -7.39 1.68 2.35
C VAL A 98 -7.41 0.78 1.12
N GLU A 99 -6.61 1.08 0.09
CA GLU A 99 -6.49 0.24 -1.12
C GLU A 99 -6.03 -1.19 -0.78
N ALA A 100 -5.12 -1.35 0.18
CA ALA A 100 -4.63 -2.65 0.64
C ALA A 100 -5.75 -3.46 1.29
N ILE A 101 -6.55 -2.83 2.15
CA ILE A 101 -7.72 -3.45 2.78
C ILE A 101 -8.73 -3.90 1.72
N TYR A 102 -9.07 -3.03 0.75
CA TYR A 102 -9.97 -3.39 -0.35
C TYR A 102 -9.44 -4.53 -1.23
N ALA A 103 -8.12 -4.62 -1.40
CA ALA A 103 -7.48 -5.70 -2.14
C ALA A 103 -7.31 -7.00 -1.32
N GLU A 104 -7.79 -7.02 -0.07
CA GLU A 104 -7.56 -8.08 0.92
C GLU A 104 -6.06 -8.42 1.06
N CYS A 105 -5.21 -7.40 0.92
CA CYS A 105 -3.77 -7.46 1.02
C CYS A 105 -3.38 -6.86 2.39
N VAL A 106 -2.68 -7.62 3.23
CA VAL A 106 -2.40 -7.18 4.60
C VAL A 106 -1.50 -5.93 4.58
N PRO A 107 -1.96 -4.76 5.09
CA PRO A 107 -1.17 -3.54 5.05
C PRO A 107 0.01 -3.63 6.03
N VAL A 108 1.23 -3.41 5.53
CA VAL A 108 2.45 -3.36 6.35
C VAL A 108 2.91 -1.91 6.43
N ILE A 109 2.59 -1.25 7.55
CA ILE A 109 2.87 0.17 7.76
C ILE A 109 4.36 0.35 8.10
N LEU A 110 5.06 1.16 7.31
CA LEU A 110 6.48 1.49 7.53
C LEU A 110 6.59 2.99 7.81
N SER A 111 6.66 3.38 9.08
CA SER A 111 6.62 4.78 9.49
C SER A 111 7.25 5.00 10.87
N LYS A 112 7.78 6.20 11.12
CA LYS A 112 8.14 6.65 12.46
C LYS A 112 6.94 7.37 13.08
N TYR A 113 6.41 6.82 14.17
CA TYR A 113 5.30 7.41 14.94
C TYR A 113 3.95 7.49 14.20
N TYR A 114 3.57 6.44 13.48
CA TYR A 114 2.24 6.34 12.88
C TYR A 114 1.19 5.95 13.93
N VAL A 115 0.10 6.71 14.01
CA VAL A 115 -1.12 6.23 14.67
C VAL A 115 -1.87 5.37 13.68
N LEU A 116 -2.21 4.15 14.08
CA LEU A 116 -2.90 3.21 13.19
C LEU A 116 -4.27 3.79 12.78
N PRO A 117 -4.64 3.74 11.49
CA PRO A 117 -6.01 4.02 11.09
C PRO A 117 -6.91 3.03 11.85
N PHE A 118 -8.04 3.51 12.35
CA PHE A 118 -8.98 2.73 13.19
C PHE A 118 -8.49 2.39 14.61
N SER A 119 -7.42 3.03 15.12
CA SER A 119 -6.97 2.84 16.52
C SER A 119 -8.00 3.15 17.59
N ASP A 120 -9.03 3.92 17.24
CA ASP A 120 -10.07 4.36 18.16
C ASP A 120 -11.26 3.39 18.21
N VAL A 121 -11.27 2.38 17.33
CA VAL A 121 -12.37 1.41 17.19
C VAL A 121 -11.92 -0.06 17.20
N LEU A 122 -10.61 -0.34 17.12
CA LEU A 122 -9.98 -1.65 17.27
C LEU A 122 -9.10 -1.68 18.52
#